data_AF-A0A161MBD0-F1
#
_entry.id   AF-A0A161MBD0-F1
#
_cell.length_a   1.000
_cell.length_b   1.000
_cell.length_c   1.000
_cell.angle_alpha   90.00
_cell.angle_beta   90.00
_cell.angle_gamma   90.00
#
_symmetry.space_group_name_H-M   'P 1'
#
loop_
_entity.id
_entity.type
_entity.pdbx_description
1 polymer ?
#
loop_
_entity_poly.entity_id
_entity_poly.type
_entity_poly.pdbx_seq_one_letter_code
_entity_poly.pdbx_strand_id
1 'polypeptide(L)'
;VNKPATVFIGRDTRPSSLKLCEAAISGVSCYGGLPVNYGVLSTPMLHYFVSAHNSAMGIGGNGGPGNCASESQMREAYFTKLATAFKELRKRNVGCDKYSPVIEFDGANGVGALVMKELLPYLGDTIKINFHNCDTTTT
;
A
#
# COMPACT_ATOMS: atom_id res chain seq x y z
N VAL A 1 -26.15 -11.21 15.92
CA VAL A 1 -24.98 -10.30 15.72
C VAL A 1 -25.45 -9.21 14.76
N ASN A 2 -25.50 -7.93 15.17
CA ASN A 2 -26.16 -6.84 14.41
C ASN A 2 -25.19 -5.71 13.98
N LYS A 3 -23.90 -6.01 13.75
CA LYS A 3 -22.95 -5.02 13.24
C LYS A 3 -22.53 -5.36 11.80
N PRO A 4 -22.58 -4.40 10.86
CA PRO A 4 -22.10 -4.61 9.51
C PRO A 4 -20.60 -4.93 9.51
N ALA A 5 -20.19 -5.92 8.71
CA ALA A 5 -18.80 -6.33 8.58
C ALA A 5 -18.15 -5.63 7.39
N THR A 6 -17.10 -4.84 7.62
CA THR A 6 -16.29 -4.22 6.57
C THR A 6 -15.06 -5.09 6.32
N VAL A 7 -14.80 -5.48 5.06
CA VAL A 7 -13.68 -6.37 4.70
C VAL A 7 -12.82 -5.73 3.62
N PHE A 8 -11.55 -5.50 3.92
CA PHE A 8 -10.60 -4.90 2.99
C PHE A 8 -9.94 -5.99 2.15
N ILE A 9 -9.92 -5.79 0.83
CA ILE A 9 -9.40 -6.75 -0.14
C ILE A 9 -8.37 -6.03 -1.01
N GLY A 10 -7.23 -6.68 -1.20
CA GLY A 10 -6.15 -6.25 -2.09
C GLY A 10 -5.52 -7.46 -2.76
N ARG A 11 -4.83 -7.24 -3.87
CA ARG A 11 -4.23 -8.33 -4.66
C ARG A 11 -2.84 -7.98 -5.17
N ASP A 12 -2.05 -9.01 -5.48
CA ASP A 12 -0.80 -8.88 -6.23
C ASP A 12 -1.03 -8.90 -7.77
N THR A 13 0.05 -9.02 -8.53
CA THR A 13 0.08 -9.00 -9.99
C THR A 13 -0.06 -10.38 -10.66
N ARG A 14 -0.37 -11.46 -9.93
CA ARG A 14 -0.52 -12.78 -10.56
C ARG A 14 -1.72 -12.79 -11.52
N PRO A 15 -1.70 -13.58 -12.61
CA PRO A 15 -2.81 -13.66 -13.56
C PRO A 15 -4.15 -14.09 -12.95
N SER A 16 -4.13 -14.95 -11.94
CA SER A 16 -5.34 -15.41 -11.24
C SER A 16 -5.90 -14.41 -10.25
N SER A 17 -5.14 -13.38 -9.88
CA SER A 17 -5.45 -12.52 -8.74
C SER A 17 -6.71 -11.68 -8.94
N LEU A 18 -7.03 -11.27 -10.18
CA LEU A 18 -8.27 -10.56 -10.46
C LEU A 18 -9.50 -11.44 -10.17
N LYS A 19 -9.55 -12.65 -10.75
CA LYS A 19 -10.68 -13.58 -10.58
C LYS A 19 -10.87 -14.01 -9.12
N LEU A 20 -9.78 -14.23 -8.39
CA LEU A 20 -9.84 -14.60 -6.98
C LEU A 20 -10.29 -13.42 -6.10
N CYS A 21 -9.91 -12.19 -6.45
CA CYS A 21 -10.40 -10.98 -5.79
C CYS A 21 -11.92 -10.82 -5.99
N GLU A 22 -12.40 -10.98 -7.22
CA GLU A 22 -13.84 -10.96 -7.53
C GLU A 22 -14.62 -12.02 -6.76
N ALA A 23 -14.10 -13.25 -6.70
CA ALA A 23 -14.72 -14.33 -5.92
C ALA A 23 -14.79 -14.00 -4.41
N ALA A 24 -13.73 -13.39 -3.85
CA ALA A 24 -13.71 -12.93 -2.46
C ALA A 24 -14.74 -11.81 -2.21
N ILE A 25 -14.83 -10.84 -3.11
CA ILE A 25 -15.84 -9.76 -3.06
C ILE A 25 -17.25 -10.35 -3.07
N SER A 26 -17.54 -11.27 -3.99
CA SER A 26 -18.84 -11.97 -4.04
C SER A 26 -19.13 -12.71 -2.75
N GLY A 27 -18.14 -13.43 -2.20
CA GLY A 27 -18.28 -14.14 -0.93
C GLY A 27 -18.66 -13.22 0.24
N VAL A 28 -17.97 -12.08 0.38
CA VAL A 28 -18.29 -11.09 1.44
C VAL A 28 -19.71 -10.54 1.25
N SER A 29 -20.08 -10.16 0.03
CA SER A 29 -21.41 -9.60 -0.27
C SER A 29 -22.53 -10.61 -0.02
N CYS A 30 -22.34 -11.90 -0.35
CA CYS A 30 -23.35 -12.94 -0.12
C CYS A 30 -23.72 -13.13 1.36
N TYR A 31 -22.80 -12.83 2.28
CA TYR A 31 -23.05 -12.86 3.72
C TYR A 31 -23.47 -11.50 4.30
N GLY A 32 -23.81 -10.52 3.45
CA GLY A 32 -24.23 -9.18 3.88
C GLY A 32 -23.10 -8.29 4.42
N GLY A 33 -21.84 -8.63 4.13
CA GLY A 33 -20.69 -7.78 4.43
C GLY A 33 -20.48 -6.69 3.38
N LEU A 34 -19.68 -5.68 3.73
CA LEU A 34 -19.21 -4.61 2.84
C LEU A 34 -17.76 -4.91 2.40
N PRO A 35 -17.54 -5.41 1.18
CA PRO A 35 -16.20 -5.52 0.62
C PRO A 35 -15.68 -4.16 0.18
N VAL A 36 -14.43 -3.85 0.54
CA VAL A 36 -13.70 -2.66 0.08
C VAL A 36 -12.48 -3.12 -0.70
N ASN A 37 -12.54 -2.99 -2.02
CA ASN A 37 -11.48 -3.40 -2.91
C ASN A 37 -10.49 -2.25 -3.14
N TYR A 38 -9.24 -2.44 -2.72
CA TYR A 38 -8.13 -1.49 -2.92
C TYR A 38 -7.24 -1.84 -4.12
N GLY A 39 -7.66 -2.81 -4.93
CA GLY A 39 -7.01 -3.14 -6.19
C GLY A 39 -5.65 -3.82 -6.02
N VAL A 40 -4.69 -3.41 -6.85
CA VAL A 40 -3.33 -3.96 -6.85
C VAL A 40 -2.49 -3.23 -5.81
N LEU A 41 -2.00 -3.94 -4.80
CA LEU A 41 -1.12 -3.40 -3.77
C LEU A 41 -0.26 -4.48 -3.12
N SER A 42 0.82 -4.07 -2.45
CA SER A 42 1.66 -5.00 -1.70
C SER A 42 0.96 -5.48 -0.42
N THR A 43 1.32 -6.67 0.05
CA THR A 43 0.80 -7.21 1.32
C THR A 43 1.01 -6.24 2.50
N PRO A 44 2.18 -5.60 2.70
CA PRO A 44 2.36 -4.63 3.78
C PRO A 44 1.42 -3.41 3.68
N MET A 45 1.09 -2.94 2.47
CA MET A 45 0.11 -1.87 2.29
C MET A 45 -1.28 -2.30 2.76
N LEU A 46 -1.71 -3.53 2.46
CA LEU A 46 -3.02 -4.04 2.89
C LEU A 46 -3.09 -4.11 4.42
N HIS A 47 -2.03 -4.63 5.06
CA HIS A 47 -1.90 -4.63 6.51
C HIS A 47 -1.95 -3.22 7.10
N TYR A 48 -1.29 -2.25 6.47
CA TYR A 48 -1.35 -0.86 6.88
C TYR A 48 -2.76 -0.28 6.73
N PHE A 49 -3.47 -0.52 5.64
CA PHE A 49 -4.83 0.00 5.44
C PHE A 49 -5.79 -0.53 6.51
N VAL A 50 -5.72 -1.83 6.82
CA VAL A 50 -6.51 -2.44 7.90
C VAL A 50 -6.15 -1.82 9.26
N SER A 51 -4.87 -1.68 9.58
CA SER A 51 -4.43 -1.10 10.86
C SER A 51 -4.80 0.38 10.97
N ALA A 52 -4.62 1.16 9.91
CA ALA A 52 -4.92 2.58 9.86
C ALA A 52 -6.43 2.84 10.02
N HIS A 53 -7.28 2.06 9.36
CA HIS A 53 -8.74 2.17 9.49
C HIS A 53 -9.24 1.85 10.91
N ASN A 54 -8.69 0.82 11.54
CA ASN A 54 -9.12 0.37 12.87
C ASN A 54 -8.46 1.12 14.04
N SER A 55 -7.53 2.03 13.77
CA SER A 55 -6.89 2.84 14.82
C SER A 55 -7.80 3.98 15.28
N ALA A 56 -7.64 4.41 16.54
CA ALA A 56 -8.46 5.45 17.18
C ALA A 56 -8.51 6.81 16.45
N MET A 57 -7.56 7.08 15.54
CA MET A 57 -7.43 8.30 14.74
C MET A 57 -7.66 8.05 13.23
N GLY A 58 -8.42 7.00 12.88
CA GLY A 58 -8.41 6.37 11.56
C GLY A 58 -8.57 7.29 10.36
N ILE A 59 -7.83 6.96 9.30
CA ILE A 59 -7.90 7.65 8.00
C ILE A 59 -9.23 7.27 7.34
N GLY A 60 -10.15 8.23 7.20
CA GLY A 60 -11.50 8.01 6.66
C GLY A 60 -12.66 8.10 7.66
N GLY A 61 -12.41 8.53 8.89
CA GLY A 61 -13.44 8.72 9.94
C GLY A 61 -13.31 7.71 11.08
N ASN A 62 -14.11 7.89 12.14
CA ASN A 62 -14.03 7.22 13.46
C ASN A 62 -14.27 5.69 13.45
N GLY A 63 -13.56 4.91 12.62
CA GLY A 63 -13.56 3.44 12.62
C GLY A 63 -14.93 2.78 12.43
N GLY A 64 -15.92 3.53 11.97
CA GLY A 64 -17.30 3.08 11.83
C GLY A 64 -17.47 2.25 10.54
N PRO A 65 -18.32 1.20 10.56
CA PRO A 65 -18.66 0.46 9.35
C PRO A 65 -19.14 1.39 8.24
N GLY A 66 -18.65 1.21 7.01
CA GLY A 66 -19.02 2.04 5.85
C GLY A 66 -18.27 3.36 5.68
N ASN A 67 -17.46 3.78 6.66
CA ASN A 67 -16.64 5.00 6.56
C ASN A 67 -15.19 4.64 6.19
N CYS A 68 -14.99 4.25 4.93
CA CYS A 68 -13.69 3.81 4.43
C CYS A 68 -13.06 4.91 3.58
N ALA A 69 -11.82 5.30 3.89
CA ALA A 69 -11.07 6.18 3.01
C ALA A 69 -10.88 5.53 1.63
N SER A 70 -10.88 6.38 0.60
CA SER A 70 -10.65 5.95 -0.78
C SER A 70 -9.27 5.30 -0.92
N GLU A 71 -9.09 4.54 -1.99
CA GLU A 71 -7.78 3.95 -2.33
C GLU A 71 -6.67 5.02 -2.40
N SER A 72 -6.95 6.15 -3.05
CA SER A 72 -5.99 7.26 -3.15
C SER A 72 -5.62 7.85 -1.79
N GLN A 73 -6.58 8.04 -0.88
CA GLN A 73 -6.31 8.54 0.47
C GLN A 73 -5.46 7.57 1.28
N MET A 74 -5.74 6.26 1.18
CA MET A 74 -5.00 5.22 1.88
C MET A 74 -3.56 5.10 1.35
N ARG A 75 -3.38 5.13 0.03
CA ARG A 75 -2.06 5.13 -0.62
C ARG A 75 -1.24 6.35 -0.24
N GLU A 76 -1.83 7.54 -0.34
CA GLU A 76 -1.20 8.81 0.04
C GLU A 76 -0.70 8.76 1.48
N ALA A 77 -1.54 8.30 2.41
CA ALA A 77 -1.16 8.19 3.81
C ALA A 77 -0.02 7.20 4.06
N TYR A 78 -0.02 6.05 3.38
CA TYR A 78 1.05 5.05 3.48
C TYR A 78 2.38 5.63 3.01
N PHE A 79 2.41 6.21 1.81
CA PHE A 79 3.62 6.75 1.21
C PHE A 79 4.14 7.98 1.97
N THR A 80 3.27 8.91 2.33
CA THR A 80 3.65 10.09 3.11
C THR A 80 4.18 9.72 4.50
N LYS A 81 3.58 8.74 5.18
CA LYS A 81 4.08 8.26 6.48
C LYS A 81 5.50 7.67 6.34
N LEU A 82 5.70 6.79 5.35
CA LEU A 82 6.99 6.13 5.14
C LEU A 82 8.07 7.12 4.71
N ALA A 83 7.78 7.96 3.72
CA ALA A 83 8.72 8.93 3.18
C ALA A 83 9.09 10.01 4.20
N THR A 84 8.13 10.53 4.96
CA THR A 84 8.39 11.51 6.03
C THR A 84 9.34 10.93 7.08
N ALA A 85 9.04 9.73 7.59
CA ALA A 85 9.90 9.07 8.57
C ALA A 85 11.32 8.83 8.03
N PHE A 86 11.43 8.38 6.78
CA PHE A 86 12.72 8.17 6.12
C PHE A 86 13.51 9.48 5.97
N LYS A 87 12.87 10.56 5.50
CA LYS A 87 13.51 11.88 5.36
C LYS A 87 14.01 12.41 6.70
N GLU A 88 13.22 12.27 7.77
CA GLU A 88 13.64 12.68 9.11
C GLU A 88 14.83 11.86 9.64
N LEU A 89 14.87 10.56 9.36
CA LEU A 89 16.04 9.73 9.69
C LEU A 89 17.28 10.15 8.90
N ARG A 90 17.14 10.47 7.61
CA ARG A 90 18.24 10.93 6.74
C ARG A 90 18.84 12.24 7.23
N LYS A 91 18.00 13.19 7.67
CA LYS A 91 18.46 14.48 8.24
C LYS A 91 19.35 14.32 9.48
N ARG A 92 19.25 13.21 10.21
CA ARG A 92 20.07 12.95 11.41
C ARG A 92 21.47 12.41 11.10
N ASN A 93 21.70 11.93 9.88
CA ASN A 93 22.95 11.30 9.45
C ASN A 93 23.68 12.14 8.40
N VAL A 94 23.90 13.43 8.69
CA VAL A 94 24.66 14.34 7.81
C VAL A 94 26.17 14.11 8.03
N GLY A 95 26.94 13.94 6.96
CA GLY A 95 28.42 13.83 7.02
C GLY A 95 29.01 12.41 6.98
N CYS A 96 28.28 11.42 6.45
CA CYS A 96 28.86 10.11 6.18
C CYS A 96 29.47 10.10 4.76
N ASP A 97 30.74 10.49 4.64
CA ASP A 97 31.45 10.66 3.36
C ASP A 97 31.58 9.37 2.54
N LYS A 98 31.38 8.21 3.17
CA LYS A 98 31.41 6.90 2.52
C LYS A 98 30.03 6.40 2.06
N TYR A 99 28.95 7.07 2.46
CA TYR A 99 27.61 6.65 2.14
C TYR A 99 27.11 7.32 0.85
N SER A 100 26.71 6.49 -0.10
CA SER A 100 26.01 6.93 -1.32
C SER A 100 24.52 6.58 -1.20
N PRO A 101 23.58 7.53 -1.33
CA PRO A 101 22.13 7.28 -1.29
C PRO A 101 21.64 6.68 -2.62
N VAL A 102 22.27 5.61 -3.08
CA VAL A 102 21.91 4.91 -4.32
C VAL A 102 21.63 3.45 -3.99
N ILE A 103 20.50 2.92 -4.44
CA ILE A 103 20.17 1.50 -4.28
C ILE A 103 19.87 0.86 -5.64
N GLU A 104 20.32 -0.37 -5.80
CA GLU A 104 19.89 -1.28 -6.86
C GLU A 104 18.68 -2.06 -6.32
N PHE A 105 17.51 -1.84 -6.93
CA PHE A 105 16.25 -2.45 -6.49
C PHE A 105 15.80 -3.50 -7.50
N ASP A 106 15.79 -4.76 -7.08
CA ASP A 106 15.18 -5.87 -7.81
C ASP A 106 13.71 -6.01 -7.41
N GLY A 107 12.80 -5.73 -8.34
CA GLY A 107 11.36 -5.78 -8.13
C GLY A 107 10.74 -7.18 -8.28
N ALA A 108 11.55 -8.20 -8.62
CA ALA A 108 11.12 -9.58 -8.89
C ALA A 108 9.95 -9.71 -9.88
N ASN A 109 9.78 -8.73 -10.77
CA ASN A 109 8.63 -8.56 -11.68
C ASN A 109 7.27 -8.62 -10.96
N GLY A 110 7.24 -8.28 -9.67
CA GLY A 110 6.07 -8.37 -8.81
C GLY A 110 5.48 -7.02 -8.45
N VAL A 111 4.40 -7.04 -7.66
CA VAL A 111 3.68 -5.83 -7.20
C VAL A 111 4.58 -4.81 -6.48
N GLY A 112 5.69 -5.26 -5.87
CA GLY A 112 6.67 -4.38 -5.23
C GLY A 112 7.31 -3.38 -6.20
N ALA A 113 7.50 -3.75 -7.47
CA ALA A 113 8.03 -2.85 -8.49
C ALA A 113 7.09 -1.66 -8.74
N LEU A 114 5.78 -1.90 -8.80
CA LEU A 114 4.77 -0.86 -8.95
C LEU A 114 4.75 0.06 -7.73
N VAL A 115 4.70 -0.53 -6.54
CA VAL A 115 4.64 0.21 -5.27
C VAL A 115 5.90 1.06 -5.06
N MET A 116 7.08 0.56 -5.43
CA MET A 116 8.33 1.33 -5.31
C MET A 116 8.37 2.51 -6.30
N LYS A 117 7.84 2.33 -7.52
CA LYS A 117 7.67 3.42 -8.49
C LYS A 117 6.68 4.48 -7.98
N GLU A 118 5.57 4.07 -7.35
CA GLU A 118 4.60 4.97 -6.71
C GLU A 118 5.19 5.72 -5.50
N LEU A 119 6.08 5.09 -4.73
CA LEU A 119 6.74 5.70 -3.56
C LEU A 119 7.82 6.73 -3.96
N LEU A 120 8.48 6.55 -5.11
CA LEU A 120 9.65 7.36 -5.51
C LEU A 120 9.42 8.89 -5.47
N PRO A 121 8.29 9.43 -6.00
CA PRO A 121 8.01 10.86 -5.89
C PRO A 121 7.95 11.39 -4.44
N TYR A 122 7.49 10.57 -3.50
CA TYR A 122 7.44 10.95 -2.08
C TYR A 122 8.83 10.99 -1.46
N LEU A 123 9.76 10.15 -1.92
CA LEU A 123 11.15 10.16 -1.46
C LEU A 123 11.93 11.37 -2.01
N GLY A 124 11.58 11.85 -3.21
CA GLY A 124 12.29 12.94 -3.88
C GLY A 124 13.78 12.64 -4.03
N ASP A 125 14.64 13.64 -3.88
CA ASP A 125 16.09 13.48 -4.09
C ASP A 125 16.83 12.84 -2.89
N THR A 126 16.10 12.29 -1.92
CA THR A 126 16.74 11.71 -0.72
C THR A 126 17.45 10.38 -0.96
N ILE A 127 17.06 9.68 -2.03
CA ILE A 127 17.62 8.41 -2.48
C ILE A 127 17.39 8.24 -3.98
N LYS A 128 18.42 7.78 -4.70
CA LYS A 128 18.33 7.35 -6.10
C LYS A 128 18.10 5.84 -6.15
N ILE A 129 17.19 5.41 -7.01
CA ILE A 129 16.82 4.00 -7.16
C ILE A 129 17.05 3.58 -8.61
N ASN A 130 17.90 2.58 -8.79
CA ASN A 130 18.11 1.90 -10.07
C ASN A 130 17.26 0.64 -10.08
N PHE A 131 16.30 0.54 -11.01
CA PHE A 131 15.30 -0.53 -11.04
C PHE A 131 15.74 -1.70 -11.93
N HIS A 132 15.57 -2.91 -11.42
CA HIS A 132 15.82 -4.18 -12.10
C HIS A 132 14.62 -5.11 -11.94
N ASN A 133 14.35 -5.97 -12.93
CA ASN A 133 13.23 -6.92 -12.93
C ASN A 133 11.93 -6.24 -12.45
N CYS A 134 11.49 -5.22 -13.18
CA CYS A 134 10.33 -4.41 -12.83
C CYS A 134 9.23 -4.48 -13.89
N ASP A 135 9.24 -5.54 -14.69
CA ASP A 135 8.29 -5.77 -15.78
C ASP A 135 7.03 -6.41 -15.20
N THR A 136 6.04 -5.58 -14.89
CA THR A 136 4.78 -6.01 -14.29
C THR A 136 3.64 -5.85 -15.28
N THR A 137 2.86 -6.91 -15.49
CA THR A 137 1.60 -6.83 -16.23
C THR A 137 0.43 -6.70 -15.25
N THR A 138 -0.31 -5.60 -15.33
CA THR A 138 -1.60 -5.43 -14.64
C THR A 138 -2.71 -5.64 -15.65
N THR A 139 -3.13 -6.88 -15.83
CA THR A 139 -4.43 -7.22 -16.44
C THR A 139 -5.56 -7.15 -15.42
#